data_AF-A0A819MGY1-F1
#
_entry.id   AF-A0A819MGY1-F1
#
_cell.length_a   1.000
_cell.length_b   1.000
_cell.length_c   1.000
_cell.angle_alpha   90.00
_cell.angle_beta   90.00
_cell.angle_gamma   90.00
#
_symmetry.space_group_name_H-M   'P 1'
#
loop_
_entity.id
_entity.type
_entity.pdbx_description
1 polymer ?
#
loop_
_entity_poly.entity_id
_entity_poly.type
_entity_poly.pdbx_seq_one_letter_code
_entity_poly.pdbx_strand_id
1 'polypeptide(L)'
;MELKENNNHLSTYRSVILHYYNLGHHCAAEIARQTKIPVRTVRYNLAKIKKECAVEHRRGNGRPRKITPEDNRAIGQWIPRNNEITAQEIVEKLQSNRNLTVSRWTVQRQLHCLGYENVLPRGTSILANEQKERR
;
A
#
# COMPACT_ATOMS: atom_id res chain seq x y z
N MET A 1 16.65 23.82 -1.90
CA MET A 1 15.73 22.72 -1.54
C MET A 1 14.35 23.17 -2.03
N GLU A 2 14.03 22.92 -3.30
CA GLU A 2 12.77 23.37 -3.91
C GLU A 2 11.60 22.54 -3.38
N LEU A 3 10.71 23.19 -2.63
CA LEU A 3 9.40 22.64 -2.29
C LEU A 3 8.58 22.61 -3.58
N LYS A 4 8.44 21.43 -4.18
CA LYS A 4 7.44 21.22 -5.24
C LYS A 4 6.07 21.50 -4.65
N GLU A 5 5.51 22.68 -4.93
CA GLU A 5 4.10 22.98 -4.68
C GLU A 5 3.26 22.00 -5.51
N ASN A 6 2.85 20.91 -4.88
CA ASN A 6 1.78 20.08 -5.42
C ASN A 6 0.50 20.93 -5.37
N ASN A 7 0.23 21.64 -6.46
CA ASN A 7 -0.97 22.44 -6.70
C ASN A 7 -2.21 21.54 -6.85
N ASN A 8 -2.52 20.77 -5.81
CA ASN A 8 -3.74 19.99 -5.73
C ASN A 8 -4.84 20.94 -5.22
N HIS A 9 -5.42 21.70 -6.14
CA HIS A 9 -6.48 22.68 -5.88
C HIS A 9 -7.65 22.14 -5.04
N LEU A 10 -7.96 20.84 -5.15
CA LEU A 10 -8.95 20.15 -4.33
C LEU A 10 -8.52 19.99 -2.86
N SER A 11 -7.21 19.88 -2.61
CA SER A 11 -6.63 19.93 -1.27
C SER A 11 -6.79 21.31 -0.64
N THR A 12 -6.54 22.38 -1.42
CA THR A 12 -6.71 23.77 -0.97
C THR A 12 -8.16 24.06 -0.57
N TYR A 13 -9.14 23.64 -1.39
CA TYR A 13 -10.57 23.80 -1.06
C TYR A 13 -10.98 23.10 0.23
N ARG A 14 -10.44 21.92 0.49
CA ARG A 14 -10.70 21.15 1.70
C ARG A 14 -10.18 21.88 2.95
N SER A 15 -8.95 22.38 2.90
CA SER A 15 -8.35 23.15 4.00
C SER A 15 -9.12 24.43 4.27
N VAL A 16 -9.55 25.16 3.23
CA VAL A 16 -10.38 26.36 3.37
C VAL A 16 -11.73 26.04 4.01
N ILE A 17 -12.44 25.02 3.52
CA ILE A 17 -13.75 24.62 4.09
C ILE A 17 -13.59 24.18 5.56
N LEU A 18 -12.51 23.47 5.90
CA LEU A 18 -12.22 23.06 7.27
C LEU A 18 -12.01 24.27 8.18
N HIS A 19 -11.25 25.27 7.71
CA HIS A 19 -11.02 26.50 8.46
C HIS A 19 -12.34 27.22 8.78
N TYR A 20 -13.21 27.42 7.78
CA TYR A 20 -14.54 28.02 7.99
C TYR A 20 -15.42 27.20 8.93
N TYR A 21 -15.36 25.87 8.85
CA TYR A 21 -16.08 24.99 9.76
C TYR A 21 -15.63 25.17 11.21
N ASN A 22 -14.32 25.27 11.45
CA ASN A 22 -13.75 25.47 12.78
C ASN A 22 -14.05 26.87 13.34
N LEU A 23 -14.26 27.86 12.49
CA LEU A 23 -14.75 29.20 12.86
C LEU A 23 -16.25 29.22 13.20
N GLY A 24 -16.97 28.09 13.05
CA GLY A 24 -18.40 27.96 13.37
C GLY A 24 -19.34 28.20 12.18
N HIS A 25 -18.81 28.43 10.97
CA HIS A 25 -19.65 28.51 9.78
C HIS A 25 -20.05 27.10 9.32
N HIS A 26 -21.33 26.77 9.47
CA HIS A 26 -21.87 25.48 9.08
C HIS A 26 -22.83 25.56 7.87
N CYS A 27 -23.15 26.77 7.41
CA CYS A 27 -24.02 26.99 6.27
C CYS A 27 -23.26 26.85 4.94
N ALA A 28 -23.57 25.82 4.15
CA ALA A 28 -22.87 25.55 2.89
C ALA A 28 -22.98 26.69 1.86
N ALA A 29 -24.13 27.39 1.82
CA ALA A 29 -24.36 28.50 0.90
C ALA A 29 -23.50 29.72 1.25
N GLU A 30 -23.33 30.00 2.54
CA GLU A 30 -22.52 31.11 3.04
C GLU A 30 -21.04 30.92 2.70
N ILE A 31 -20.50 29.73 3.03
CA ILE A 31 -19.11 29.37 2.73
C ILE A 31 -18.87 29.41 1.21
N ALA A 32 -19.79 28.89 0.40
CA ALA A 32 -19.66 28.91 -1.05
C ALA A 32 -19.62 30.34 -1.62
N ARG A 33 -20.45 31.25 -1.09
CA ARG A 33 -20.45 32.66 -1.48
C ARG A 33 -19.15 33.37 -1.13
N GLN A 34 -18.60 33.11 0.06
CA GLN A 34 -17.35 33.73 0.54
C GLN A 34 -16.12 33.17 -0.18
N THR A 35 -16.07 31.85 -0.40
CA THR A 35 -14.88 31.14 -0.92
C THR A 35 -14.91 30.95 -2.44
N LYS A 36 -16.03 31.25 -3.11
CA LYS A 36 -16.29 30.95 -4.54
C LYS A 36 -16.16 29.45 -4.90
N ILE A 37 -16.19 28.57 -3.90
CA ILE A 37 -16.20 27.12 -4.09
C ILE A 37 -17.64 26.67 -4.43
N PRO A 38 -17.85 25.76 -5.40
CA PRO A 38 -19.18 25.25 -5.71
C PRO A 38 -19.90 24.68 -4.48
N VAL A 39 -21.17 25.05 -4.29
CA VAL A 39 -22.01 24.65 -3.13
C VAL A 39 -22.02 23.12 -2.94
N ARG A 40 -22.04 22.36 -4.04
CA ARG A 40 -21.99 20.88 -4.01
C ARG A 40 -20.72 20.37 -3.32
N THR A 41 -19.57 20.97 -3.63
CA THR A 41 -18.27 20.62 -3.05
C THR A 41 -18.25 20.96 -1.56
N VAL A 42 -18.74 22.14 -1.17
CA VAL A 42 -18.86 22.55 0.24
C VAL A 42 -19.74 21.57 1.01
N ARG A 43 -20.94 21.28 0.49
CA ARG A 43 -21.89 20.36 1.14
C ARG A 43 -21.32 18.95 1.33
N TYR A 44 -20.64 18.42 0.31
CA TYR A 44 -19.97 17.12 0.41
C TYR A 44 -18.91 17.10 1.51
N ASN A 45 -18.05 18.12 1.58
CA ASN A 45 -16.99 18.17 2.59
C ASN A 45 -17.54 18.42 4.00
N LEU A 46 -18.56 19.25 4.17
CA LEU A 46 -19.22 19.44 5.48
C LEU A 46 -19.84 18.15 6.00
N ALA A 47 -20.55 17.40 5.13
CA ALA A 47 -21.10 16.09 5.50
C ALA A 47 -20.00 15.11 5.89
N LYS A 48 -18.87 15.14 5.18
CA LYS A 48 -17.70 14.30 5.48
C LYS A 48 -17.03 14.68 6.81
N ILE A 49 -16.83 15.97 7.08
CA ILE A 49 -16.30 16.47 8.35
C ILE A 49 -17.17 16.02 9.52
N LYS A 50 -18.49 16.18 9.40
CA LYS A 50 -19.45 15.76 10.44
C LYS A 50 -19.41 14.27 10.74
N LYS A 51 -19.17 13.44 9.71
CA LYS A 51 -19.17 11.97 9.84
C LYS A 51 -17.83 11.41 10.31
N GLU A 52 -16.73 11.93 9.79
CA GLU A 52 -15.40 11.28 9.87
C GLU A 52 -14.37 12.14 10.61
N CYS A 53 -14.72 13.35 11.03
CA CYS A 53 -13.81 14.36 11.61
C CYS A 53 -12.54 14.59 10.76
N ALA A 54 -12.60 14.26 9.46
CA ALA A 54 -11.46 14.27 8.57
C ALA A 54 -11.87 14.78 7.18
N VAL A 55 -11.01 15.61 6.60
CA VAL A 55 -11.24 16.17 5.25
C VAL A 55 -10.40 15.46 4.20
N GLU A 56 -9.35 14.78 4.64
CA GLU A 56 -8.37 14.11 3.80
C GLU A 56 -8.99 13.08 2.85
N HIS A 57 -8.53 13.09 1.61
CA HIS A 57 -9.00 12.14 0.62
C HIS A 57 -8.59 10.72 1.02
N ARG A 58 -9.58 9.83 1.15
CA ARG A 58 -9.32 8.40 1.36
C ARG A 58 -8.82 7.81 0.06
N ARG A 59 -7.59 7.29 0.08
CA ARG A 59 -7.07 6.52 -1.04
C ARG A 59 -7.98 5.30 -1.27
N GLY A 60 -8.31 5.02 -2.52
CA GLY A 60 -9.02 3.80 -2.86
C GLY A 60 -8.17 2.57 -2.57
N ASN A 61 -8.82 1.42 -2.33
CA ASN A 61 -8.15 0.15 -2.02
C ASN A 61 -7.39 -0.45 -3.22
N GLY A 62 -7.51 0.14 -4.41
CA GLY A 62 -6.94 -0.37 -5.64
C GLY A 62 -7.55 -1.70 -6.07
N ARG A 63 -6.98 -2.31 -7.11
CA ARG A 63 -7.37 -3.65 -7.56
C ARG A 63 -6.80 -4.71 -6.60
N PRO A 64 -7.60 -5.67 -6.12
CA PRO A 64 -7.08 -6.79 -5.33
C PRO A 64 -5.95 -7.52 -6.05
N ARG A 65 -4.92 -7.92 -5.30
CA ARG A 65 -3.80 -8.70 -5.83
C ARG A 65 -4.25 -10.13 -6.11
N LYS A 66 -3.63 -10.78 -7.10
CA LYS A 66 -3.89 -12.18 -7.43
C LYS A 66 -3.37 -13.16 -6.38
N ILE A 67 -2.26 -12.82 -5.72
CA ILE A 67 -1.70 -13.59 -4.61
C ILE A 67 -2.34 -13.06 -3.32
N THR A 68 -3.06 -13.94 -2.62
CA THR A 68 -3.80 -13.61 -1.39
C THR A 68 -2.87 -13.61 -0.17
N PRO A 69 -3.28 -13.04 0.98
CA PRO A 69 -2.55 -13.16 2.24
C PRO A 69 -2.30 -14.62 2.65
N GLU A 70 -3.25 -15.52 2.38
CA GLU A 70 -3.14 -16.95 2.65
C GLU A 70 -2.04 -17.57 1.80
N ASP A 71 -1.93 -17.18 0.52
CA ASP A 71 -0.89 -17.66 -0.38
C ASP A 71 0.49 -17.17 0.07
N ASN A 72 0.57 -15.92 0.54
CA ASN A 72 1.79 -15.37 1.11
C ASN A 72 2.27 -16.17 2.33
N ARG A 73 1.35 -16.61 3.19
CA ARG A 73 1.69 -17.48 4.33
C ARG A 73 2.26 -18.81 3.85
N ALA A 74 1.69 -19.42 2.81
CA ALA A 74 2.21 -20.66 2.24
C ALA A 74 3.60 -20.48 1.64
N ILE A 75 3.81 -19.44 0.83
CA ILE A 75 5.11 -19.09 0.26
C ILE A 75 6.14 -18.90 1.38
N GLY A 76 5.78 -18.16 2.43
CA GLY A 76 6.64 -17.93 3.59
C GLY A 76 6.97 -19.19 4.39
N GLN A 77 6.17 -20.26 4.29
CA GLN A 77 6.47 -21.57 4.89
C GLN A 77 7.35 -22.44 3.99
N TRP A 78 7.29 -22.27 2.67
CA TRP A 78 8.07 -23.08 1.73
C TRP A 78 9.54 -22.67 1.68
N ILE A 79 9.84 -21.37 1.80
CA ILE A 79 11.21 -20.85 1.70
C ILE A 79 12.11 -21.37 2.84
N PRO A 80 11.72 -21.34 4.13
CA PRO A 80 12.56 -21.88 5.20
C PRO A 80 12.77 -23.40 5.10
N ARG A 81 11.85 -24.13 4.47
CA ARG A 81 11.95 -25.58 4.27
C ARG A 81 12.91 -25.95 3.13
N ASN A 82 13.01 -25.09 2.12
CA ASN A 82 13.97 -25.22 1.02
C ASN A 82 14.43 -23.81 0.61
N ASN A 83 15.60 -23.40 1.10
CA ASN A 83 16.13 -22.05 0.89
C ASN A 83 16.66 -21.83 -0.54
N GLU A 84 16.84 -22.91 -1.33
CA GLU A 84 17.31 -22.84 -2.72
C GLU A 84 16.14 -22.83 -3.71
N ILE A 85 14.90 -22.76 -3.21
CA ILE A 85 13.71 -22.76 -4.05
C ILE A 85 13.67 -21.55 -4.99
N THR A 86 13.53 -21.83 -6.27
CA THR A 86 13.46 -20.83 -7.32
C THR A 86 12.05 -20.23 -7.42
N ALA A 87 11.96 -19.02 -7.97
CA ALA A 87 10.66 -18.40 -8.25
C ALA A 87 9.78 -19.24 -9.19
N GLN A 88 10.38 -20.03 -10.08
CA GLN A 88 9.65 -20.91 -11.00
C GLN A 88 9.03 -22.10 -10.25
N GLU A 89 9.78 -22.74 -9.35
CA GLU A 89 9.26 -23.81 -8.50
C GLU A 89 8.14 -23.32 -7.56
N ILE A 90 8.23 -22.07 -7.09
CA ILE A 90 7.13 -21.46 -6.32
C ILE A 90 5.88 -21.30 -7.18
N VAL A 91 6.00 -20.91 -8.46
CA VAL A 91 4.85 -20.86 -9.39
C VAL A 91 4.21 -22.24 -9.51
N GLU A 92 5.02 -23.27 -9.73
CA GLU A 92 4.55 -24.64 -9.84
C GLU A 92 3.85 -25.10 -8.56
N LYS A 93 4.42 -24.80 -7.38
CA LYS A 93 3.77 -25.10 -6.09
C LYS A 93 2.48 -24.33 -5.87
N LEU A 94 2.38 -23.07 -6.30
CA LEU A 94 1.14 -22.29 -6.23
C LEU A 94 0.07 -22.88 -7.16
N GLN A 95 0.47 -23.34 -8.34
CA GLN A 95 -0.44 -23.99 -9.28
C GLN A 95 -0.90 -25.35 -8.75
N SER A 96 -0.01 -26.21 -8.28
CA SER A 96 -0.33 -27.56 -7.80
C SER A 96 -1.08 -27.56 -6.46
N ASN A 97 -0.64 -26.78 -5.47
CA ASN A 97 -1.22 -26.84 -4.12
C ASN A 97 -2.42 -25.90 -3.94
N ARG A 98 -2.54 -24.85 -4.76
CA ARG A 98 -3.52 -23.77 -4.56
C ARG A 98 -4.31 -23.40 -5.81
N ASN A 99 -4.10 -24.12 -6.92
CA ASN A 99 -4.77 -23.88 -8.20
C ASN A 99 -4.62 -22.42 -8.69
N LEU A 100 -3.49 -21.77 -8.35
CA LEU A 100 -3.26 -20.36 -8.65
C LEU A 100 -2.27 -20.22 -9.81
N THR A 101 -2.77 -19.90 -11.00
CA THR A 101 -1.92 -19.63 -12.18
C THR A 101 -1.36 -18.21 -12.13
N VAL A 102 -0.09 -18.05 -11.75
CA VAL A 102 0.60 -16.75 -11.72
C VAL A 102 1.88 -16.80 -12.55
N SER A 103 2.28 -15.67 -13.12
CA SER A 103 3.56 -15.59 -13.81
C SER A 103 4.72 -15.56 -12.79
N ARG A 104 5.88 -16.07 -13.20
CA ARG A 104 7.15 -15.98 -12.44
C ARG A 104 7.43 -14.56 -11.95
N TRP A 105 7.21 -13.54 -12.79
CA TRP A 105 7.39 -12.14 -12.44
C TRP A 105 6.46 -11.67 -11.31
N THR A 106 5.23 -12.19 -11.27
CA THR A 106 4.28 -11.88 -10.19
C THR A 106 4.78 -12.42 -8.86
N VAL A 107 5.29 -13.66 -8.87
CA VAL A 107 5.91 -14.28 -7.69
C VAL A 107 7.15 -13.50 -7.25
N GLN A 108 8.05 -13.14 -8.17
CA GLN A 108 9.26 -12.38 -7.84
C GLN A 108 8.95 -11.01 -7.20
N ARG A 109 7.97 -10.27 -7.74
CA ARG A 109 7.51 -9.02 -7.13
C ARG A 109 6.96 -9.24 -5.73
N GLN A 110 6.22 -10.33 -5.54
CA GLN A 110 5.65 -10.66 -4.25
C GLN A 110 6.72 -11.06 -3.23
N LEU A 111 7.74 -11.83 -3.65
CA LEU A 111 8.91 -12.15 -2.82
C LEU A 111 9.65 -10.90 -2.38
N HIS A 112 9.85 -9.94 -3.29
CA HIS A 112 10.44 -8.64 -2.94
C HIS A 112 9.56 -7.86 -1.95
N CYS A 113 8.23 -7.89 -2.10
CA CYS A 113 7.32 -7.29 -1.11
C CYS A 113 7.40 -7.97 0.28
N LEU A 114 7.76 -9.26 0.33
CA LEU A 114 7.95 -10.03 1.56
C LEU A 114 9.36 -9.87 2.16
N GLY A 115 10.26 -9.13 1.50
CA GLY A 115 11.63 -8.91 1.96
C GLY A 115 12.65 -9.95 1.50
N TYR A 116 12.29 -10.82 0.55
CA TYR A 116 13.24 -11.75 -0.06
C TYR A 116 13.92 -11.11 -1.26
N GLU A 117 15.25 -11.15 -1.26
CA GLU A 117 16.08 -10.61 -2.33
C GLU A 117 16.81 -11.75 -3.06
N ASN A 118 16.91 -11.62 -4.39
CA ASN A 118 17.73 -12.51 -5.19
C ASN A 118 19.16 -11.95 -5.27
N VAL A 119 19.86 -11.98 -4.13
CA VAL A 119 21.23 -11.53 -4.01
C VAL A 119 22.10 -12.67 -3.54
N LEU A 120 23.32 -12.74 -4.09
CA LEU A 120 24.32 -13.65 -3.55
C LEU A 120 24.64 -13.21 -2.12
N PRO A 121 24.74 -14.14 -1.16
CA PRO A 121 25.19 -13.79 0.18
C PRO A 121 26.57 -13.16 0.07
N ARG A 122 26.73 -11.96 0.64
CA ARG A 122 28.00 -11.23 0.64
C ARG A 122 28.96 -11.92 1.61
N GLY A 123 29.66 -12.94 1.12
CA GLY A 123 30.67 -13.70 1.87
C GLY A 123 30.10 -14.39 3.11
N THR A 124 29.95 -15.71 3.06
CA THR A 124 29.67 -16.51 4.26
C THR A 124 30.73 -16.18 5.31
N SER A 125 30.34 -15.70 6.49
CA SER A 125 31.29 -15.56 7.60
C SER A 125 31.91 -16.93 7.88
N ILE A 126 33.21 -17.00 8.13
CA ILE A 126 33.94 -18.26 8.36
C ILE A 126 33.22 -19.18 9.37
N LEU A 127 32.60 -18.59 10.40
CA LEU A 127 31.81 -19.26 11.43
C LEU A 127 30.61 -20.10 10.91
N ALA A 128 30.02 -19.73 9.77
CA ALA A 128 28.87 -20.44 9.22
C ALA A 128 29.28 -21.70 8.44
N ASN A 129 30.51 -21.79 7.94
CA ASN A 129 31.04 -23.03 7.37
C ASN A 129 31.29 -24.07 8.48
N GLU A 130 31.86 -23.65 9.61
CA GLU A 130 32.08 -24.53 10.78
C GLU A 130 30.78 -25.13 11.32
N GLN A 131 29.68 -24.36 11.33
CA GLN A 131 28.37 -24.87 11.72
C GLN A 131 27.77 -25.85 10.71
N LYS A 132 28.14 -25.73 9.43
CA LYS A 132 27.71 -26.62 8.34
C LYS A 132 28.46 -27.95 8.38
N GLU A 133 29.73 -27.95 8.78
CA GLU A 133 30.57 -29.15 8.97
C GLU A 133 30.19 -29.97 10.21
N ARG A 134 29.62 -29.34 11.24
CA ARG A 134 29.14 -30.01 12.46
C ARG A 134 27.77 -30.69 12.30
N ARG A 135 27.13 -30.56 11.14
CA ARG A 135 25.77 -31.03 10.88
C ARG A 135 25.79 -32.27 9.99
#